data_AF-A0A938CHC8-F1
#
_entry.id   AF-A0A938CHC8-F1
#
_cell.length_a   1.000
_cell.length_b   1.000
_cell.length_c   1.000
_cell.angle_alpha   90.00
_cell.angle_beta   90.00
_cell.angle_gamma   90.00
#
_symmetry.space_group_name_H-M   'P 1'
#
loop_
_entity.id
_entity.type
_entity.pdbx_description
1 polymer ?
#
loop_
_entity_poly.entity_id
_entity_poly.type
_entity_poly.pdbx_seq_one_letter_code
_entity_poly.pdbx_strand_id
1 'polypeptide(L)'
;GTGEVTENLFSLYVTDRCCELPGGHPAVDPAEREKRTRAHLAAGAPFDEWKGDPFLALYMYMQLQEAFGWEAYKRVFAEYRAAPDAELPKNDDEKRDQWMVRFSRTVGRNLGPFFQTWGVPTSDQARASIADLPEWMPEGFPPTP
;
A
#
# COMPACT_ATOMS: atom_id res chain seq x y z
N GLY A 1 -4.09 -22.50 12.73
CA GLY A 1 -4.07 -21.21 13.42
C GLY A 1 -3.32 -20.23 12.56
N THR A 2 -4.03 -19.49 11.72
CA THR A 2 -3.48 -18.65 10.65
C THR A 2 -4.14 -17.28 10.75
N GLY A 3 -3.86 -16.59 11.85
CA GLY A 3 -4.55 -15.35 12.23
C GLY A 3 -3.76 -14.06 12.01
N GLU A 4 -2.51 -14.11 11.54
CA GLU A 4 -1.56 -13.03 11.90
C GLU A 4 -0.69 -12.47 10.77
N VAL A 5 -1.19 -12.40 9.54
CA VAL A 5 -0.39 -11.89 8.40
C VAL A 5 -0.97 -10.61 7.76
N THR A 6 -2.07 -10.05 8.29
CA THR A 6 -2.49 -8.67 7.92
C THR A 6 -2.63 -7.70 9.07
N GLU A 7 -2.88 -8.16 10.29
CA GLU A 7 -2.93 -7.22 11.41
C GLU A 7 -1.57 -6.57 11.67
N ASN A 8 -0.45 -7.21 11.31
CA ASN A 8 0.85 -6.83 11.85
C ASN A 8 1.86 -6.14 10.90
N LEU A 9 1.63 -6.03 9.59
CA LEU A 9 2.65 -5.42 8.70
C LEU A 9 2.38 -3.98 8.29
N PHE A 10 1.11 -3.55 8.16
CA PHE A 10 0.79 -2.28 7.47
C PHE A 10 0.23 -1.16 8.33
N SER A 11 -0.56 -1.47 9.36
CA SER A 11 -1.19 -0.44 10.18
C SER A 11 -0.33 -0.13 11.40
N LEU A 12 0.10 -1.17 12.12
CA LEU A 12 0.91 -1.03 13.32
C LEU A 12 2.33 -0.57 13.00
N TYR A 13 3.01 -1.18 12.03
CA TYR A 13 4.38 -0.78 11.66
C TYR A 13 4.48 0.67 11.16
N VAL A 14 3.55 1.10 10.30
CA VAL A 14 3.52 2.48 9.78
C VAL A 14 3.14 3.47 10.88
N THR A 15 2.19 3.12 11.76
CA THR A 15 1.80 4.00 12.89
C THR A 15 2.91 4.08 13.96
N ASP A 16 3.53 2.96 14.31
CA ASP A 16 4.61 2.83 15.31
C ASP A 16 5.90 3.54 14.82
N ARG A 17 6.27 3.38 13.54
CA ARG A 17 7.55 3.90 13.02
C ARG A 17 7.49 5.31 12.46
N CYS A 18 6.33 5.78 11.98
CA CYS A 18 6.20 7.17 11.54
C CYS A 18 5.94 8.15 12.69
N CYS A 19 5.41 7.69 13.84
CA CYS A 19 5.02 8.58 14.94
C CYS A 19 6.05 8.70 16.09
N GLU A 20 7.09 7.86 16.18
CA GLU A 20 7.93 7.80 17.41
C GLU A 20 9.36 8.35 17.31
N LEU A 21 9.86 8.86 16.17
CA LEU A 21 11.26 9.30 16.08
C LEU A 21 11.40 10.83 15.89
N PRO A 22 11.85 11.58 16.93
CA PRO A 22 12.34 12.94 16.74
C PRO A 22 13.64 12.86 15.93
N GLY A 23 13.56 13.22 14.64
CA GLY A 23 14.68 13.13 13.68
C GLY A 23 14.47 12.15 12.52
N GLY A 24 13.39 11.34 12.54
CA GLY A 24 13.06 10.39 11.47
C GLY A 24 13.96 9.14 11.43
N HIS A 25 13.40 8.00 11.01
CA HIS A 25 14.19 6.81 10.68
C HIS A 25 14.99 7.07 9.38
N PRO A 26 16.20 6.54 9.16
CA PRO A 26 16.92 6.68 7.88
C PRO A 26 16.14 6.17 6.65
N ALA A 27 15.13 5.33 6.87
CA ALA A 27 14.20 4.91 5.81
C ALA A 27 13.20 6.00 5.40
N VAL A 28 13.02 7.01 6.24
CA VAL A 28 12.25 8.23 5.94
C VAL A 28 13.15 9.27 5.23
N ASP A 29 14.46 9.02 5.09
CA ASP A 29 15.34 9.85 4.27
C ASP A 29 14.84 9.83 2.81
N PRO A 30 14.44 10.99 2.24
CA PRO A 30 13.93 11.06 0.87
C PRO A 30 14.90 10.49 -0.17
N ALA A 31 16.22 10.67 0.00
CA ALA A 31 17.22 10.22 -0.95
C ALA A 31 17.38 8.69 -0.93
N GLU A 32 17.37 8.08 0.27
CA GLU A 32 17.44 6.62 0.38
C GLU A 32 16.12 5.95 -0.07
N ARG A 33 14.97 6.58 0.21
CA ARG A 33 13.68 6.16 -0.32
C ARG A 33 13.65 6.17 -1.84
N GLU A 34 14.08 7.26 -2.47
CA GLU A 34 14.13 7.38 -3.93
C GLU A 34 15.07 6.33 -4.54
N LYS A 35 16.29 6.22 -4.01
CA LYS A 35 17.30 5.25 -4.47
C LYS A 35 16.80 3.81 -4.40
N ARG A 36 16.22 3.39 -3.27
CA ARG A 36 15.70 2.03 -3.08
C ARG A 36 14.48 1.75 -3.94
N THR A 37 13.59 2.75 -4.07
CA THR A 37 12.43 2.65 -4.96
C THR A 37 12.88 2.47 -6.41
N ARG A 38 13.85 3.25 -6.89
CA ARG A 38 14.44 3.08 -8.24
C ARG A 38 15.06 1.70 -8.41
N ALA A 39 15.80 1.21 -7.42
CA ALA A 39 16.43 -0.11 -7.47
C ALA A 39 15.37 -1.24 -7.59
N HIS A 40 14.31 -1.20 -6.78
CA HIS A 40 13.19 -2.14 -6.84
C HIS A 40 12.51 -2.15 -8.21
N LEU A 41 12.19 -0.97 -8.74
CA LEU A 41 11.54 -0.85 -10.04
C LEU A 41 12.45 -1.31 -11.18
N ALA A 42 13.75 -0.99 -11.12
CA ALA A 42 14.73 -1.44 -12.11
C ALA A 42 14.93 -2.97 -12.09
N ALA A 43 14.71 -3.62 -10.94
CA ALA A 43 14.70 -5.07 -10.80
C ALA A 43 13.40 -5.74 -11.28
N GLY A 44 12.44 -4.97 -11.80
CA GLY A 44 11.14 -5.46 -12.26
C GLY A 44 10.09 -5.59 -11.14
N ALA A 45 10.29 -4.87 -10.03
CA ALA A 45 9.42 -4.85 -8.87
C ALA A 45 9.08 -6.26 -8.30
N PRO A 46 10.08 -7.06 -7.92
CA PRO A 46 9.84 -8.42 -7.40
C PRO A 46 9.02 -8.39 -6.10
N PHE A 47 7.84 -9.02 -6.11
CA PHE A 47 6.93 -9.03 -4.95
C PHE A 47 7.57 -9.64 -3.69
N ASP A 48 8.38 -10.70 -3.84
CA ASP A 48 9.02 -11.34 -2.70
C ASP A 48 10.03 -10.42 -1.99
N GLU A 49 10.73 -9.56 -2.73
CA GLU A 49 11.60 -8.52 -2.15
C GLU A 49 10.76 -7.47 -1.42
N TRP A 50 9.71 -6.96 -2.07
CA TRP A 50 8.78 -6.00 -1.47
C TRP A 50 8.15 -6.52 -0.18
N LYS A 51 7.75 -7.79 -0.17
CA LYS A 51 7.15 -8.47 0.98
C LYS A 51 8.17 -8.74 2.09
N GLY A 52 9.42 -9.04 1.72
CA GLY A 52 10.51 -9.32 2.66
C GLY A 52 11.14 -8.07 3.29
N ASP A 53 10.87 -6.89 2.74
CA ASP A 53 11.47 -5.62 3.13
C ASP A 53 10.42 -4.62 3.65
N PRO A 54 10.25 -4.50 4.98
CA PRO A 54 9.24 -3.63 5.57
C PRO A 54 9.37 -2.15 5.16
N PHE A 55 10.58 -1.69 4.86
CA PHE A 55 10.80 -0.30 4.44
C PHE A 55 10.36 -0.07 3.00
N LEU A 56 10.65 -1.03 2.12
CA LEU A 56 10.20 -0.94 0.73
C LEU A 56 8.67 -0.94 0.65
N ALA A 57 8.03 -1.78 1.46
CA ALA A 57 6.58 -1.76 1.61
C ALA A 57 6.10 -0.41 2.16
N LEU A 58 6.71 0.09 3.25
CA LEU A 58 6.40 1.41 3.85
C LEU A 58 6.44 2.55 2.82
N TYR A 59 7.40 2.57 1.88
CA TYR A 59 7.51 3.64 0.89
C TYR A 59 6.27 3.74 -0.02
N MET A 60 5.67 2.61 -0.39
CA MET A 60 4.41 2.56 -1.13
C MET A 60 3.27 3.21 -0.34
N TYR A 61 3.15 2.89 0.95
CA TYR A 61 2.09 3.48 1.80
C TYR A 61 2.36 4.94 2.11
N MET A 62 3.61 5.37 2.24
CA MET A 62 3.94 6.79 2.36
C MET A 62 3.43 7.58 1.15
N GLN A 63 3.52 7.04 -0.08
CA GLN A 63 2.98 7.73 -1.26
C GLN A 63 1.46 7.90 -1.19
N LEU A 64 0.73 6.90 -0.68
CA LEU A 64 -0.71 7.01 -0.45
C LEU A 64 -1.03 8.03 0.66
N GLN A 65 -0.24 8.04 1.74
CA GLN A 65 -0.40 8.98 2.84
C GLN A 65 -0.12 10.42 2.42
N GLU A 66 0.93 10.64 1.62
CA GLU A 66 1.31 11.94 1.07
C GLU A 66 0.24 12.48 0.13
N ALA A 67 -0.39 11.60 -0.67
CA ALA A 67 -1.39 11.99 -1.65
C ALA A 67 -2.81 12.16 -1.08
N PHE A 68 -3.21 11.32 -0.13
CA PHE A 68 -4.60 11.22 0.33
C PHE A 68 -4.79 11.52 1.82
N GLY A 69 -3.69 11.65 2.57
CA GLY A 69 -3.70 11.98 3.98
C GLY A 69 -4.11 10.82 4.90
N TRP A 70 -3.89 11.02 6.20
CA TRP A 70 -4.23 10.04 7.24
C TRP A 70 -5.74 9.79 7.39
N GLU A 71 -6.57 10.74 6.98
CA GLU A 71 -8.04 10.55 7.01
C GLU A 71 -8.49 9.41 6.10
N ALA A 72 -7.85 9.20 4.94
CA ALA A 72 -8.16 8.08 4.05
C ALA A 72 -7.89 6.74 4.73
N TYR A 73 -6.73 6.60 5.38
CA TYR A 73 -6.38 5.41 6.17
C TYR A 73 -7.38 5.13 7.28
N LYS A 74 -7.74 6.16 8.06
CA LYS A 74 -8.71 6.02 9.16
C LYS A 74 -10.07 5.56 8.66
N ARG A 75 -10.53 6.05 7.51
CA ARG A 75 -11.79 5.61 6.88
C ARG A 75 -11.72 4.15 6.46
N VAL A 76 -10.65 3.73 5.77
CA VAL A 76 -10.46 2.32 5.38
C VAL A 76 -10.42 1.40 6.61
N PHE A 77 -9.70 1.77 7.67
CA PHE A 77 -9.67 0.99 8.91
C PHE A 77 -11.04 0.92 9.60
N ALA A 78 -11.80 2.02 9.59
CA ALA A 78 -13.16 2.03 10.11
C ALA A 78 -14.08 1.10 9.30
N GLU A 79 -13.94 1.06 7.97
CA GLU A 79 -14.67 0.12 7.11
C GLU A 79 -14.35 -1.34 7.43
N TYR A 80 -13.07 -1.69 7.61
CA TYR A 80 -12.68 -3.03 8.02
C TYR A 80 -13.28 -3.42 9.37
N ARG A 81 -13.25 -2.50 10.35
CA ARG A 81 -13.80 -2.73 11.69
C ARG A 81 -15.32 -2.91 11.68
N ALA A 82 -16.02 -2.25 10.74
CA ALA A 82 -17.47 -2.31 10.63
C ALA A 82 -17.97 -3.45 9.73
N ALA A 83 -17.09 -4.06 8.92
CA ALA A 83 -17.45 -5.12 7.99
C ALA A 83 -17.83 -6.41 8.74
N PRO A 84 -18.88 -7.13 8.31
CA PRO A 84 -19.19 -8.46 8.81
C PRO A 84 -18.05 -9.45 8.54
N ASP A 85 -17.84 -10.43 9.42
CA ASP A 85 -16.80 -11.47 9.27
C ASP A 85 -16.82 -12.18 7.91
N ALA A 86 -18.00 -12.33 7.32
CA ALA A 86 -18.17 -12.97 6.01
C ALA A 86 -17.54 -12.17 4.85
N GLU A 87 -17.42 -10.85 5.01
CA GLU A 87 -16.86 -9.90 4.04
C GLU A 87 -15.39 -9.58 4.29
N LEU A 88 -14.84 -10.05 5.42
CA LEU A 88 -13.42 -9.90 5.73
C LEU A 88 -12.59 -10.88 4.88
N PRO A 89 -11.41 -10.45 4.41
CA PRO A 89 -10.56 -11.27 3.57
C PRO A 89 -9.95 -12.43 4.38
N LYS A 90 -9.93 -13.62 3.78
CA LYS A 90 -9.60 -14.89 4.46
C LYS A 90 -8.17 -15.34 4.21
N ASN A 91 -7.54 -14.83 3.16
CA ASN A 91 -6.17 -15.15 2.76
C ASN A 91 -5.42 -13.89 2.30
N ASP A 92 -4.10 -14.00 2.15
CA ASP A 92 -3.21 -12.88 1.82
C ASP A 92 -3.50 -12.24 0.46
N ASP A 93 -4.07 -12.99 -0.48
CA ASP A 93 -4.43 -12.47 -1.80
C ASP A 93 -5.68 -11.60 -1.71
N GLU A 94 -6.74 -12.12 -1.06
CA GLU A 94 -7.95 -11.37 -0.78
C GLU A 94 -7.67 -10.12 0.05
N LYS A 95 -6.70 -10.16 0.96
CA LYS A 95 -6.29 -9.02 1.77
C LYS A 95 -5.72 -7.89 0.90
N ARG A 96 -4.83 -8.20 -0.05
CA ARG A 96 -4.26 -7.21 -0.98
C ARG A 96 -5.33 -6.65 -1.91
N ASP A 97 -6.22 -7.51 -2.41
CA ASP A 97 -7.35 -7.12 -3.25
C ASP A 97 -8.30 -6.17 -2.51
N GLN A 98 -8.77 -6.57 -1.33
CA GLN A 98 -9.67 -5.76 -0.51
C GLN A 98 -9.04 -4.44 -0.10
N TRP A 99 -7.75 -4.44 0.21
CA TRP A 99 -7.04 -3.21 0.55
C TRP A 99 -7.03 -2.24 -0.63
N MET A 100 -6.61 -2.70 -1.82
CA MET A 100 -6.61 -1.88 -3.03
C MET A 100 -8.01 -1.35 -3.33
N VAL A 101 -9.04 -2.20 -3.27
CA VAL A 101 -10.43 -1.83 -3.59
C VAL A 101 -10.97 -0.81 -2.60
N ARG A 102 -10.91 -1.09 -1.29
CA ARG A 102 -11.44 -0.19 -0.25
C ARG A 102 -10.73 1.15 -0.25
N PHE A 103 -9.41 1.16 -0.40
CA PHE A 103 -8.65 2.41 -0.46
C PHE A 103 -9.00 3.19 -1.72
N SER A 104 -9.04 2.55 -2.89
CA SER A 104 -9.44 3.18 -4.16
C SER A 104 -10.81 3.84 -4.07
N ARG A 105 -11.78 3.13 -3.49
CA ARG A 105 -13.14 3.63 -3.26
C ARG A 105 -13.18 4.78 -2.25
N THR A 106 -12.38 4.70 -1.19
CA THR A 106 -12.26 5.77 -0.18
C THR A 106 -11.75 7.08 -0.77
N VAL A 107 -10.78 7.00 -1.70
CA VAL A 107 -10.13 8.20 -2.27
C VAL A 107 -10.68 8.60 -3.64
N GLY A 108 -11.60 7.83 -4.21
CA GLY A 108 -12.19 8.10 -5.52
C GLY A 108 -11.16 8.06 -6.65
N ARG A 109 -10.18 7.15 -6.56
CA ARG A 109 -9.14 6.93 -7.58
C ARG A 109 -8.92 5.44 -7.80
N ASN A 110 -8.63 5.05 -9.04
CA ASN A 110 -8.21 3.70 -9.37
C ASN A 110 -6.72 3.54 -9.04
N LEU A 111 -6.42 2.78 -7.97
CA LEU A 111 -5.06 2.46 -7.55
C LEU A 111 -4.50 1.20 -8.22
N GLY A 112 -5.24 0.57 -9.13
CA GLY A 112 -4.80 -0.63 -9.86
C GLY A 112 -3.42 -0.49 -10.51
N PRO A 113 -3.19 0.56 -11.33
CA PRO A 113 -1.88 0.80 -11.93
C PRO A 113 -0.78 0.98 -10.86
N PHE A 114 -1.09 1.65 -9.75
CA PHE A 114 -0.14 1.89 -8.66
C PHE A 114 0.34 0.60 -8.01
N PHE A 115 -0.58 -0.31 -7.68
CA PHE A 115 -0.25 -1.63 -7.12
C PHE A 115 0.56 -2.46 -8.11
N GLN A 116 0.21 -2.41 -9.41
CA GLN A 116 0.95 -3.11 -10.45
C GLN A 116 2.37 -2.57 -10.60
N THR A 117 2.59 -1.25 -10.57
CA THR A 117 3.93 -0.66 -10.65
C THR A 117 4.81 -1.07 -9.47
N TRP A 118 4.24 -1.19 -8.27
CA TRP A 118 4.95 -1.68 -7.09
C TRP A 118 5.18 -3.20 -7.07
N GLY A 119 4.63 -3.93 -8.04
CA GLY A 119 4.72 -5.38 -8.11
C GLY A 119 3.85 -6.09 -7.08
N VAL A 120 2.87 -5.41 -6.49
CA VAL A 120 1.97 -6.00 -5.49
C VAL A 120 0.84 -6.75 -6.22
N PRO A 121 0.75 -8.09 -6.10
CA PRO A 121 -0.19 -8.88 -6.86
C PRO A 121 -1.62 -8.66 -6.36
N THR A 122 -2.46 -8.17 -7.26
CA THR A 122 -3.91 -8.07 -7.12
C THR A 122 -4.60 -8.88 -8.22
N SER A 123 -5.84 -9.31 -8.01
CA SER A 123 -6.60 -10.04 -9.02
C SER A 123 -7.16 -9.11 -10.11
N ASP A 124 -7.42 -9.67 -11.28
CA ASP A 124 -8.13 -8.96 -12.36
C ASP A 124 -9.53 -8.54 -11.91
N GLN A 125 -10.21 -9.38 -11.12
CA GLN A 125 -11.53 -9.06 -10.58
C GLN A 125 -11.48 -7.83 -9.68
N ALA A 126 -10.50 -7.75 -8.78
CA ALA A 126 -10.33 -6.60 -7.90
C ALA A 126 -10.05 -5.32 -8.70
N ARG A 127 -9.14 -5.37 -9.69
CA ARG A 127 -8.85 -4.21 -10.56
C ARG A 127 -10.04 -3.79 -11.40
N ALA A 128 -10.77 -4.74 -11.99
CA ALA A 128 -11.98 -4.46 -12.75
C ALA A 128 -13.05 -3.79 -11.88
N SER A 129 -13.14 -4.17 -10.60
CA SER A 129 -14.09 -3.61 -9.65
C SER A 129 -13.85 -2.15 -9.28
N ILE A 130 -12.75 -1.52 -9.72
CA ILE A 130 -12.42 -0.10 -9.50
C ILE A 130 -12.11 0.64 -10.79
N ALA A 131 -12.31 0.01 -11.95
CA ALA A 131 -11.98 0.56 -13.27
C ALA A 131 -12.88 1.74 -13.68
N ASP A 132 -14.00 1.95 -12.99
CA ASP A 132 -14.88 3.12 -13.14
C ASP A 132 -14.30 4.39 -12.49
N LEU A 133 -13.25 4.28 -11.68
CA LEU A 133 -12.57 5.42 -11.06
C LEU A 133 -11.44 5.94 -11.95
N PRO A 134 -11.16 7.26 -11.94
CA PRO A 134 -10.02 7.81 -12.65
C PRO A 134 -8.71 7.25 -12.09
N GLU A 135 -7.82 6.82 -12.98
CA GLU A 135 -6.50 6.29 -12.63
C GLU A 135 -5.67 7.31 -11.84
N TRP A 136 -4.85 6.80 -10.94
CA TRP A 136 -3.93 7.61 -10.15
C TRP A 136 -2.56 7.00 -10.05
N MET A 137 -1.56 7.88 -10.04
CA MET A 137 -0.17 7.60 -9.77
C MET A 137 0.44 8.79 -9.03
N PRO A 138 1.44 8.60 -8.15
CA PRO A 138 2.21 9.71 -7.61
C PRO A 138 2.85 10.54 -8.73
N GLU A 139 2.96 11.85 -8.52
CA GLU A 139 3.64 12.72 -9.48
C GLU A 139 5.11 12.29 -9.64
N GLY A 140 5.58 12.22 -10.89
CA GLY A 140 6.94 11.78 -11.20
C GLY A 140 7.21 10.29 -10.93
N PHE A 141 6.17 9.46 -10.79
CA PHE A 141 6.29 8.01 -10.56
C PHE A 141 5.74 7.18 -11.73
N PRO A 142 6.42 6.09 -12.16
CA PRO A 142 7.75 5.67 -11.72
C PRO A 142 8.82 6.73 -12.06
N PRO A 143 9.87 6.88 -11.23
CA PRO A 143 10.94 7.82 -11.52
C PRO A 143 11.54 7.51 -12.89
N THR A 144 11.70 8.53 -13.72
CA THR A 144 12.37 8.39 -15.01
C THR A 144 13.79 7.84 -14.82
N PRO A 145 14.27 6.98 -15.74
CA PRO A 145 15.63 6.44 -15.71
C PRO A 145 16.72 7.51 -15.62
#